data_AF-A0A1T4QR74-F1
#
_entry.id   AF-A0A1T4QR74-F1
#
_cell.length_a   1.000
_cell.length_b   1.000
_cell.length_c   1.000
_cell.angle_alpha   90.00
_cell.angle_beta   90.00
_cell.angle_gamma   90.00
#
_symmetry.space_group_name_H-M   'P 1'
#
loop_
_entity.id
_entity.type
_entity.pdbx_description
1 polymer ?
#
loop_
_entity_poly.entity_id
_entity_poly.type
_entity_poly.pdbx_seq_one_letter_code
_entity_poly.pdbx_strand_id
1 'polypeptide(L)' 'MRYPKYIYKNVRQNIGLEWDDNSMDDEIDGMTPGEVLDRFWEWEGIIGYTHKIIDSVLDVYGIEKEELI' A
#
# COMPACT_ATOMS: atom_id res chain seq x y z
N MET A 1 -6.90 2.11 11.97
CA MET A 1 -6.44 2.99 10.89
C MET A 1 -4.95 3.32 11.02
N ARG A 2 -4.10 2.46 10.46
CA ARG A 2 -2.64 2.57 10.45
C ARG A 2 -2.11 3.53 9.37
N TYR A 3 -2.80 3.66 8.25
CA TYR A 3 -2.37 4.42 7.07
C TYR A 3 -3.15 5.73 6.85
N PRO A 4 -2.62 6.69 6.08
CA PRO A 4 -3.38 7.86 5.65
C PRO A 4 -4.67 7.49 4.91
N LYS A 5 -5.72 8.32 5.02
CA LYS A 5 -7.05 8.07 4.45
C LYS A 5 -7.05 7.76 2.95
N TYR A 6 -6.16 8.39 2.18
CA TYR A 6 -6.11 8.19 0.73
C TYR A 6 -5.61 6.78 0.36
N ILE A 7 -4.78 6.16 1.21
CA ILE A 7 -4.34 4.76 1.05
C ILE A 7 -5.53 3.84 1.25
N TYR A 8 -6.28 3.98 2.36
CA TYR A 8 -7.51 3.20 2.58
C TYR A 8 -8.50 3.33 1.45
N LYS A 9 -8.77 4.57 1.03
CA LYS A 9 -9.69 4.85 -0.07
C LYS A 9 -9.30 4.04 -1.32
N ASN A 10 -8.04 4.12 -1.72
CA ASN A 10 -7.55 3.43 -2.90
C ASN A 10 -7.61 1.89 -2.70
N VAL A 11 -7.13 1.38 -1.57
CA VAL A 11 -7.10 -0.07 -1.29
C VAL A 11 -8.51 -0.66 -1.23
N ARG A 12 -9.49 0.05 -0.65
CA ARG A 12 -10.91 -0.35 -0.68
C ARG A 12 -11.42 -0.51 -2.12
N GLN A 13 -11.14 0.47 -2.96
CA GLN A 13 -11.54 0.42 -4.37
C GLN A 13 -10.82 -0.71 -5.13
N ASN A 14 -9.55 -0.97 -4.82
CA ASN A 14 -8.80 -2.11 -5.36
C ASN A 14 -9.46 -3.45 -5.02
N ILE A 15 -9.97 -3.63 -3.80
CA ILE A 15 -10.68 -4.85 -3.37
C ILE A 15 -12.17 -4.87 -3.74
N GLY A 16 -12.64 -3.90 -4.52
CA GLY A 16 -14.00 -3.85 -5.07
C GLY A 16 -15.05 -3.20 -4.17
N LEU A 17 -14.63 -2.45 -3.15
CA LEU A 17 -15.53 -1.68 -2.29
C LEU A 17 -15.70 -0.24 -2.81
N GLU A 18 -16.78 0.41 -2.38
CA GLU A 18 -16.92 1.85 -2.54
C GLU A 18 -15.85 2.61 -1.72
N TRP A 19 -15.52 3.82 -2.14
CA TRP A 19 -14.43 4.60 -1.56
C TRP A 19 -14.64 4.95 -0.07
N ASP A 20 -15.91 5.02 0.36
CA ASP A 20 -16.35 5.31 1.72
C ASP A 20 -16.80 4.07 2.50
N ASP A 21 -16.82 2.89 1.87
CA ASP A 21 -17.12 1.63 2.53
C ASP A 21 -15.91 1.18 3.37
N ASN A 22 -16.03 1.38 4.68
CA ASN A 22 -15.00 1.06 5.66
C ASN A 22 -15.18 -0.32 6.33
N SER A 23 -16.05 -1.17 5.78
CA SER A 23 -16.37 -2.49 6.36
C SER A 23 -15.16 -3.44 6.44
N MET A 24 -14.13 -3.22 5.63
CA MET A 24 -12.90 -4.02 5.59
C MET A 24 -11.65 -3.27 6.06
N ASP A 25 -11.80 -2.14 6.79
CA ASP A 25 -10.64 -1.39 7.27
C ASP A 25 -9.76 -2.21 8.24
N ASP A 26 -10.36 -3.07 9.06
CA ASP A 26 -9.64 -3.95 9.97
C ASP A 26 -8.82 -5.02 9.22
N GLU A 27 -9.35 -5.52 8.09
CA GLU A 27 -8.63 -6.44 7.20
C GLU A 27 -7.43 -5.71 6.55
N ILE A 28 -7.61 -4.47 6.12
CA ILE A 28 -6.52 -3.62 5.58
C ILE A 28 -5.47 -3.34 6.66
N ASP A 29 -5.87 -3.12 7.91
CA ASP A 29 -4.95 -2.97 9.05
C ASP A 29 -4.14 -4.26 9.32
N GLY A 30 -4.73 -5.41 9.03
CA GLY A 30 -4.09 -6.74 9.14
C GLY A 30 -3.11 -7.07 8.02
N MET A 31 -3.16 -6.35 6.88
CA MET A 31 -2.23 -6.54 5.77
C MET A 31 -0.81 -6.08 6.14
N THR A 32 0.19 -6.74 5.57
CA THR A 32 1.56 -6.25 5.62
C THR A 32 1.68 -4.92 4.85
N PRO A 33 2.62 -4.02 5.22
CA PRO A 33 2.86 -2.81 4.44
C PRO A 33 3.14 -3.05 2.95
N GLY A 34 3.78 -4.18 2.62
CA GLY A 34 4.01 -4.59 1.24
C GLY A 34 2.72 -4.87 0.48
N GLU A 35 1.81 -5.66 1.04
CA GLU A 35 0.51 -5.96 0.44
C GLU A 35 -0.35 -4.70 0.27
N VAL A 36 -0.33 -3.78 1.25
CA VAL A 36 -1.04 -2.50 1.16
C VAL A 36 -0.48 -1.66 0.01
N LEU A 37 0.84 -1.59 -0.13
CA LEU A 37 1.49 -0.87 -1.23
C LEU A 37 1.23 -1.53 -2.59
N ASP A 38 1.24 -2.87 -2.67
CA ASP A 38 0.90 -3.59 -3.90
C ASP A 38 -0.50 -3.21 -4.38
N ARG A 39 -1.49 -3.34 -3.51
CA ARG A 39 -2.87 -2.96 -3.84
C ARG A 39 -3.01 -1.49 -4.22
N PHE A 40 -2.29 -0.62 -3.50
CA PHE A 40 -2.30 0.81 -3.77
C PHE A 40 -1.80 1.11 -5.19
N TRP A 41 -0.63 0.57 -5.54
CA TRP A 41 0.00 0.80 -6.83
C TRP A 41 -0.75 0.14 -7.99
N GLU A 42 -1.28 -1.07 -7.78
CA GLU A 42 -2.10 -1.75 -8.79
C GLU A 42 -3.33 -0.93 -9.17
N TRP A 43 -4.00 -0.30 -8.20
CA TRP A 43 -5.13 0.60 -8.49
C TRP A 43 -4.72 1.85 -9.27
N GLU A 44 -3.53 2.39 -8.99
CA GLU A 44 -2.95 3.50 -9.75
C GLU A 44 -2.39 3.06 -11.12
N GLY A 45 -2.54 1.78 -11.51
CA GLY A 45 -2.12 1.23 -12.80
C GLY A 45 -0.67 0.76 -12.85
N ILE A 46 0.02 0.69 -11.72
CA ILE A 46 1.42 0.27 -11.59
C ILE A 46 1.45 -1.16 -11.05
N ILE A 47 1.40 -2.14 -11.95
CA ILE A 47 1.23 -3.56 -11.58
C ILE A 47 2.58 -4.29 -11.54
N GLY A 48 2.88 -4.95 -10.42
CA GLY A 48 4.06 -5.80 -10.27
C GLY A 48 5.40 -5.06 -10.09
N TYR A 49 5.36 -3.75 -9.81
CA TYR A 49 6.55 -2.91 -9.66
C TYR A 49 6.85 -2.49 -8.21
N THR A 50 6.00 -2.81 -7.24
CA THR A 50 6.11 -2.33 -5.85
C THR A 50 7.48 -2.53 -5.25
N HIS A 51 8.03 -3.75 -5.30
CA HIS A 51 9.37 -4.02 -4.79
C HIS A 51 10.44 -3.17 -5.48
N LYS A 52 10.38 -3.06 -6.80
CA LYS A 52 11.34 -2.25 -7.56
C LYS A 52 11.24 -0.77 -7.21
N ILE A 53 10.03 -0.25 -6.98
CA ILE A 53 9.80 1.14 -6.57
C ILE A 53 10.34 1.37 -5.17
N ILE A 54 10.02 0.49 -4.21
CA ILE A 54 10.53 0.58 -2.84
C ILE A 54 12.06 0.55 -2.84
N ASP A 55 12.67 -0.45 -3.48
CA ASP A 55 14.12 -0.60 -3.52
C ASP A 55 14.77 0.63 -4.18
N SER A 56 14.22 1.13 -5.30
CA SER A 56 14.75 2.33 -5.97
C SER A 56 14.64 3.59 -5.10
N VAL A 57 13.57 3.74 -4.32
CA VAL A 57 13.40 4.87 -3.40
C VAL A 57 14.42 4.76 -2.26
N LEU A 58 14.53 3.60 -1.64
CA LEU A 58 15.48 3.35 -0.56
C LEU A 58 16.93 3.64 -0.99
N ASP A 59 17.33 3.14 -2.16
CA ASP A 59 18.66 3.37 -2.74
C ASP A 59 18.94 4.87 -2.94
N VAL A 60 17.97 5.63 -3.44
CA VAL A 60 18.12 7.08 -3.68
C VAL A 60 18.24 7.87 -2.38
N TYR A 61 17.49 7.47 -1.35
CA TYR A 61 17.52 8.12 -0.04
C TYR A 61 18.59 7.58 0.91
N GLY A 62 19.30 6.51 0.53
CA GLY A 62 20.32 5.86 1.35
C GLY A 62 19.74 5.25 2.63
N ILE A 63 18.54 4.68 2.55
CA ILE A 63 17.85 4.02 3.68
C ILE A 63 18.03 2.52 3.52
N GLU A 64 18.48 1.83 4.57
CA GLU A 64 18.62 0.38 4.56
C GLU A 64 17.25 -0.29 4.78
N LYS A 65 16.97 -1.37 4.05
CA LYS A 65 15.64 -2.01 4.05
C LYS A 65 15.28 -2.61 5.40
N GLU A 66 16.27 -3.01 6.19
CA GLU A 66 16.14 -3.51 7.55
C GLU A 66 15.62 -2.46 8.54
N GLU A 67 15.70 -1.16 8.20
CA GLU A 67 15.16 -0.06 9.00
C GLU A 67 13.64 0.10 8.85
N LEU A 68 13.02 -0.62 7.90
CA LEU A 68 11.57 -0.59 7.65
C LEU A 68 10.77 -1.65 8.45
N ILE A 69 11.42 -2.44 9.30
CA ILE A 69 10.83 -3.54 10.07
C ILE A 69 10.34 -3.08 11.45
#